data_AF-A0A355V0U2-F1
#
_entry.id   AF-A0A355V0U2-F1
#
_cell.length_a   1.000
_cell.length_b   1.000
_cell.length_c   1.000
_cell.angle_alpha   90.00
_cell.angle_beta   90.00
_cell.angle_gamma   90.00
#
_symmetry.space_group_name_H-M   'P 1'
#
loop_
_entity.id
_entity.type
_entity.pdbx_description
1 polymer ?
#
loop_
_entity_poly.entity_id
_entity_poly.type
_entity_poly.pdbx_seq_one_letter_code
_entity_poly.pdbx_strand_id
1 'polypeptide(L)'
;MHITLREGSFFIASERKQKNFFYLRIYFFNAGNNALRKEDKMRFLKLLCVTVAAGALITTLAWLPDGLCFKGGESYTFFCGDTSKNCKEVTFGSSAAASLGRLTLNDVCGECAFYHEFDLDNYLKSVNGEIVFVEELSDSVNYYCKADLPYSVILYGEEINLHVSIKDDGVKAASPIIFGGY
;
A
#
# COMPACT_ATOMS: atom_id res chain seq x y z
N MET A 1 -27.66 69.31 62.92
CA MET A 1 -27.61 67.98 62.30
C MET A 1 -26.39 67.94 61.39
N HIS A 2 -25.35 67.24 61.85
CA HIS A 2 -24.40 66.44 61.07
C HIS A 2 -24.29 66.67 59.54
N ILE A 3 -23.13 67.17 59.06
CA ILE A 3 -22.07 66.44 58.31
C ILE A 3 -21.32 67.32 57.30
N THR A 4 -20.00 67.22 57.46
CA THR A 4 -18.85 67.77 56.77
C THR A 4 -18.36 66.84 55.65
N LEU A 5 -17.74 67.41 54.60
CA LEU A 5 -16.68 66.85 53.72
C LEU A 5 -17.08 65.68 52.78
N ARG A 6 -16.57 65.54 51.55
CA ARG A 6 -15.15 65.56 51.17
C ARG A 6 -14.96 65.55 49.63
N GLU A 7 -13.95 66.28 49.18
CA GLU A 7 -13.33 66.16 47.85
C GLU A 7 -12.67 64.79 47.63
N GLY A 8 -12.46 64.42 46.37
CA GLY A 8 -11.43 63.46 45.97
C GLY A 8 -11.95 62.22 45.26
N SER A 9 -12.10 62.28 43.93
CA SER A 9 -12.32 61.10 43.09
C SER A 9 -11.88 61.34 41.65
N PHE A 10 -10.63 61.74 41.44
CA PHE A 10 -10.07 61.90 40.08
C PHE A 10 -8.61 61.44 39.96
N PHE A 11 -8.20 60.40 40.70
CA PHE A 11 -6.81 59.90 40.62
C PHE A 11 -6.65 58.39 40.93
N ILE A 12 -7.50 57.49 40.40
CA ILE A 12 -7.28 56.02 40.59
C ILE A 12 -7.45 55.19 39.29
N ALA A 13 -7.74 55.79 38.13
CA ALA A 13 -7.91 55.02 36.88
C ALA A 13 -6.61 54.79 36.08
N SER A 14 -5.52 55.53 36.35
CA SER A 14 -4.30 55.52 35.53
C SER A 14 -3.29 54.42 35.89
N GLU A 15 -3.15 54.07 37.18
CA GLU A 15 -2.10 53.14 37.62
C GLU A 15 -2.35 51.65 37.27
N ARG A 16 -3.61 51.22 37.14
CA ARG A 16 -3.92 49.81 36.83
C ARG A 16 -3.55 49.42 35.39
N LYS A 17 -3.63 50.36 34.44
CA LYS A 17 -3.24 50.09 33.04
C LYS A 17 -1.72 49.97 32.87
N GLN A 18 -0.93 50.75 33.60
CA GLN A 18 0.54 50.66 33.52
C GLN A 18 1.10 49.37 34.17
N LYS A 19 0.52 48.92 35.30
CA LYS A 19 0.96 47.67 35.95
C LYS A 19 0.69 46.43 35.10
N ASN A 20 -0.43 46.38 34.38
CA ASN A 20 -0.73 45.28 33.45
C ASN A 20 0.17 45.29 32.21
N PHE A 21 0.58 46.47 31.72
CA PHE A 21 1.51 46.55 30.59
C PHE A 21 2.93 46.10 30.97
N PHE A 22 3.36 46.37 32.21
CA PHE A 22 4.65 45.91 32.73
C PHE A 22 4.68 44.39 32.95
N TYR A 23 3.60 43.80 33.48
CA TYR A 23 3.52 42.34 33.63
C TYR A 23 3.47 41.62 32.28
N LEU A 24 2.75 42.15 31.29
CA LEU A 24 2.71 41.56 29.96
C LEU A 24 4.08 41.62 29.26
N ARG A 25 4.86 42.69 29.49
CA ARG A 25 6.21 42.83 28.94
C ARG A 25 7.20 41.84 29.57
N ILE A 26 7.05 41.49 30.84
CA ILE A 26 7.92 40.49 31.50
C ILE A 26 7.60 39.07 31.00
N TYR A 27 6.34 38.76 30.70
CA TYR A 27 5.99 37.45 30.12
C TYR A 27 6.47 37.29 28.66
N PHE A 28 6.46 38.34 27.85
CA PHE A 28 6.98 38.26 26.48
C PHE A 28 8.50 38.36 26.37
N PHE A 29 9.19 39.00 27.33
CA PHE A 29 10.66 39.07 27.31
C PHE A 29 11.33 37.80 27.86
N ASN A 30 10.61 36.98 28.65
CA ASN A 30 11.13 35.73 29.19
C ASN A 30 10.86 34.50 28.29
N ALA A 31 10.07 34.67 27.22
CA ALA A 31 9.81 33.61 26.22
C ALA A 31 10.92 33.51 25.13
N GLY A 32 11.86 34.46 25.10
CA GLY A 32 12.86 34.60 24.04
C GLY A 32 14.24 33.98 24.30
N ASN A 33 14.44 33.28 25.42
CA ASN A 33 15.76 32.74 25.79
C ASN A 33 15.70 31.29 26.31
N ASN A 34 14.87 30.46 25.68
CA ASN A 34 14.97 29.01 25.91
C ASN A 34 16.04 28.45 24.98
N ALA A 35 17.30 28.60 25.40
CA ALA A 35 18.34 27.67 24.99
C ALA A 35 17.87 26.27 25.41
N LEU A 36 17.29 25.53 24.47
CA LEU A 36 16.83 24.14 24.64
C LEU A 36 17.86 23.38 25.48
N ARG A 37 17.44 22.96 26.68
CA ARG A 37 18.27 22.17 27.59
C ARG A 37 18.77 20.95 26.82
N LYS A 38 20.03 20.54 27.03
CA LYS A 38 20.67 19.45 26.28
C LYS A 38 19.81 18.17 26.24
N GLU A 39 19.05 17.93 27.30
CA GLU A 39 18.07 16.86 27.42
C GLU A 39 16.89 16.97 26.44
N ASP A 40 16.34 18.18 26.23
CA ASP A 40 15.24 18.42 25.29
C ASP A 40 15.71 18.26 23.84
N LYS A 41 16.95 18.69 23.54
CA LYS A 41 17.58 18.43 22.22
C LYS A 41 17.77 16.93 21.96
N MET A 42 18.20 16.16 22.96
CA MET A 42 18.32 14.70 22.84
C MET A 42 16.97 14.02 22.72
N ARG A 43 15.94 14.48 23.45
CA ARG A 43 14.57 13.93 23.33
C ARG A 43 14.00 14.20 21.94
N PHE A 44 14.16 15.41 21.43
CA PHE A 44 13.76 15.78 20.07
C PHE A 44 14.49 14.93 19.02
N LEU A 45 15.82 14.78 19.14
CA LEU A 45 16.59 13.96 18.21
C LEU A 45 16.17 12.48 18.24
N LYS A 46 15.89 11.92 19.43
CA LYS A 46 15.36 10.56 19.57
C LYS A 46 14.01 10.38 18.90
N LEU A 47 13.07 11.32 19.14
CA LEU A 47 11.75 11.31 18.50
C LEU A 47 11.87 11.43 16.97
N LEU A 48 12.74 12.30 16.48
CA LEU A 48 13.01 12.44 15.05
C LEU A 48 13.56 11.13 14.47
N CYS A 49 14.54 10.51 15.11
CA CYS A 49 15.09 9.23 14.67
C CYS A 49 14.04 8.12 14.63
N VAL A 50 13.20 8.00 15.66
CA VAL A 50 12.11 6.99 15.67
C VAL A 50 11.10 7.28 14.56
N THR A 51 10.75 8.55 14.34
CA THR A 51 9.80 8.93 13.29
C THR A 51 10.35 8.63 11.89
N VAL A 52 11.63 8.95 11.64
CA VAL A 52 12.31 8.65 10.38
C VAL A 52 12.43 7.13 10.19
N ALA A 53 12.80 6.38 11.23
CA ALA A 53 12.90 4.92 11.16
C ALA A 53 11.53 4.26 10.89
N ALA A 54 10.47 4.73 11.55
CA ALA A 54 9.10 4.27 11.32
C ALA A 54 8.63 4.61 9.90
N GLY A 55 8.93 5.82 9.42
CA GLY A 55 8.65 6.22 8.04
C GLY A 55 9.35 5.33 7.03
N ALA A 56 10.66 5.07 7.23
CA ALA A 56 11.43 4.17 6.40
C ALA A 56 10.85 2.75 6.38
N LEU A 57 10.46 2.21 7.53
CA LEU A 57 9.84 0.89 7.63
C LEU A 57 8.52 0.81 6.86
N ILE A 58 7.65 1.80 7.01
CA ILE A 58 6.37 1.86 6.27
C ILE A 58 6.63 1.92 4.76
N THR A 59 7.59 2.73 4.32
CA THR A 59 7.93 2.80 2.88
C THR A 59 8.48 1.48 2.35
N THR A 60 9.26 0.72 3.14
CA THR A 60 9.75 -0.60 2.72
C THR A 60 8.63 -1.65 2.61
N LEU A 61 7.64 -1.60 3.51
CA LEU A 61 6.49 -2.51 3.45
C LEU A 61 5.60 -2.23 2.25
N ALA A 62 5.47 -0.97 1.83
CA ALA A 62 4.73 -0.57 0.63
C ALA A 62 5.41 -1.01 -0.68
N TRP A 63 6.68 -1.42 -0.63
CA TRP A 63 7.43 -1.97 -1.76
C TRP A 63 7.54 -3.50 -1.74
N LEU A 64 6.92 -4.17 -0.75
CA LEU A 64 6.81 -5.62 -0.82
C LEU A 64 5.93 -5.99 -2.03
N PRO A 65 6.27 -7.08 -2.75
CA PRO A 65 5.41 -7.57 -3.81
C PRO A 65 4.00 -7.76 -3.29
N ASP A 66 3.01 -7.39 -4.10
CA ASP A 66 1.63 -7.76 -3.83
C ASP A 66 1.56 -9.27 -3.55
N GLY A 67 0.63 -9.66 -2.69
CA GLY A 67 0.37 -11.07 -2.42
C GLY A 67 0.07 -11.85 -3.71
N LEU A 68 -0.05 -13.17 -3.59
CA LEU A 68 -0.42 -14.02 -4.73
C LEU A 68 -1.67 -13.47 -5.43
N CYS A 69 -1.62 -13.42 -6.77
CA CYS A 69 -2.76 -13.03 -7.60
C CYS A 69 -3.92 -14.02 -7.44
N PHE A 70 -3.56 -15.27 -7.20
CA PHE A 70 -4.48 -16.39 -7.08
C PHE A 70 -4.51 -16.91 -5.64
N LYS A 71 -5.71 -17.24 -5.15
CA LYS A 71 -5.91 -17.82 -3.81
C LYS A 71 -6.44 -19.24 -3.96
N GLY A 72 -6.01 -20.12 -3.06
CA GLY A 72 -6.54 -21.49 -2.98
C GLY A 72 -6.04 -22.45 -4.06
N GLY A 73 -5.13 -22.03 -4.95
CA GLY A 73 -4.49 -22.93 -5.91
C GLY A 73 -3.66 -24.02 -5.22
N GLU A 74 -3.62 -25.19 -5.84
CA GLU A 74 -2.87 -26.37 -5.39
C GLU A 74 -1.39 -26.24 -5.70
N SER A 75 -1.05 -25.61 -6.82
CA SER A 75 0.31 -25.24 -7.18
C SER A 75 0.35 -23.89 -7.87
N TYR A 76 1.50 -23.23 -7.79
CA TYR A 76 1.74 -21.91 -8.35
C TYR A 76 3.01 -21.93 -9.16
N THR A 77 2.96 -21.42 -10.38
CA THR A 77 4.10 -21.23 -11.26
C THR A 77 4.31 -19.73 -11.47
N PHE A 78 5.50 -19.24 -11.20
CA PHE A 78 5.90 -17.88 -11.54
C PHE A 78 6.71 -17.87 -12.82
N PHE A 79 6.42 -16.91 -13.69
CA PHE A 79 7.16 -16.63 -14.90
C PHE A 79 8.17 -15.52 -14.60
N CYS A 80 9.47 -15.80 -14.79
CA CYS A 80 10.56 -14.88 -14.53
C CYS A 80 11.32 -14.56 -15.82
N GLY A 81 11.48 -13.28 -16.16
CA GLY A 81 12.19 -12.83 -17.35
C GLY A 81 11.52 -11.64 -18.04
N ASP A 82 12.12 -11.20 -19.15
CA ASP A 82 11.70 -10.04 -19.94
C ASP A 82 11.02 -10.40 -21.27
N THR A 83 11.27 -11.62 -21.77
CA THR A 83 10.84 -12.10 -23.08
C THR A 83 10.49 -13.58 -23.00
N SER A 84 9.62 -14.05 -23.90
CA SER A 84 9.25 -15.47 -23.98
C SER A 84 10.44 -16.40 -24.18
N LYS A 85 11.52 -15.92 -24.82
CA LYS A 85 12.76 -16.70 -25.06
C LYS A 85 13.59 -16.95 -23.81
N ASN A 86 13.49 -16.06 -22.80
CA ASN A 86 14.25 -16.12 -21.56
C ASN A 86 13.36 -16.40 -20.35
N CYS A 87 12.10 -16.80 -20.58
CA CYS A 87 11.14 -17.03 -19.51
C CYS A 87 11.50 -18.30 -18.74
N LYS A 88 11.86 -18.14 -17.47
CA LYS A 88 12.07 -19.22 -16.52
C LYS A 88 10.78 -19.46 -15.74
N GLU A 89 10.36 -20.71 -15.66
CA GLU A 89 9.25 -21.13 -14.81
C GLU A 89 9.77 -21.65 -13.46
N VAL A 90 9.15 -21.20 -12.37
CA VAL A 90 9.43 -21.70 -11.01
C VAL A 90 8.12 -22.10 -10.35
N THR A 91 7.99 -23.38 -10.03
CA THR A 91 6.74 -23.96 -9.49
C THR A 91 6.86 -24.31 -8.01
N PHE A 92 5.83 -23.96 -7.25
CA PHE A 92 5.66 -24.27 -5.83
C PHE A 92 4.36 -25.06 -5.62
N GLY A 93 4.42 -26.16 -4.87
CA GLY A 93 3.26 -27.05 -4.65
C GLY A 93 2.30 -26.62 -3.53
N SER A 94 2.32 -25.35 -3.11
CA SER A 94 1.33 -24.81 -2.16
C SER A 94 1.37 -23.28 -2.13
N SER A 95 0.26 -22.66 -1.70
CA SER A 95 0.17 -21.21 -1.50
C SER A 95 1.19 -20.66 -0.49
N ALA A 96 1.47 -21.40 0.59
CA ALA A 96 2.45 -20.97 1.59
C ALA A 96 3.88 -20.96 1.02
N ALA A 97 4.26 -22.04 0.30
CA ALA A 97 5.55 -22.11 -0.37
C ALA A 97 5.69 -21.06 -1.48
N ALA A 98 4.61 -20.83 -2.24
CA ALA A 98 4.57 -19.81 -3.29
C ALA A 98 4.74 -18.40 -2.74
N SER A 99 4.05 -18.06 -1.65
CA SER A 99 4.12 -16.73 -1.02
C SER A 99 5.53 -16.40 -0.53
N LEU A 100 6.19 -17.35 0.13
CA LEU A 100 7.58 -17.19 0.57
C LEU A 100 8.55 -17.22 -0.61
N GLY A 101 8.34 -18.15 -1.54
CA GLY A 101 9.16 -18.31 -2.73
C GLY A 101 9.17 -17.06 -3.61
N ARG A 102 8.02 -16.42 -3.80
CA ARG A 102 7.86 -15.19 -4.58
C ARG A 102 8.78 -14.06 -4.14
N LEU A 103 9.01 -13.93 -2.82
CA LEU A 103 9.92 -12.92 -2.25
C LEU A 103 11.39 -13.15 -2.62
N THR A 104 11.74 -14.37 -3.03
CA THR A 104 13.10 -14.75 -3.45
C THR A 104 13.31 -14.64 -4.96
N LEU A 105 12.23 -14.43 -5.72
CA LEU A 105 12.27 -14.35 -7.17
C LEU A 105 12.45 -12.91 -7.64
N ASN A 106 13.35 -12.72 -8.60
CA ASN A 106 13.53 -11.47 -9.33
C ASN A 106 12.83 -11.56 -10.69
N ASP A 107 12.53 -10.40 -11.27
CA ASP A 107 12.01 -10.26 -12.64
C ASP A 107 10.75 -11.09 -12.93
N VAL A 108 9.87 -11.24 -11.93
CA VAL A 108 8.58 -11.93 -12.11
C VAL A 108 7.67 -11.07 -12.98
N CYS A 109 7.29 -11.61 -14.13
CA CYS A 109 6.40 -10.99 -15.11
C CYS A 109 5.05 -11.69 -15.20
N GLY A 110 4.82 -12.76 -14.43
CA GLY A 110 3.53 -13.40 -14.33
C GLY A 110 3.44 -14.48 -13.27
N GLU A 111 2.21 -14.89 -13.00
CA GLU A 111 1.83 -15.92 -12.04
C GLU A 111 0.76 -16.82 -12.67
N CYS A 112 0.82 -18.11 -12.41
CA CYS A 112 -0.19 -19.10 -12.78
C CYS A 112 -0.50 -19.95 -11.56
N ALA A 113 -1.76 -20.26 -11.32
CA ALA A 113 -2.21 -21.21 -10.32
C ALA A 113 -2.98 -22.36 -10.97
N PHE A 114 -2.79 -23.56 -10.44
CA PHE A 114 -3.54 -24.75 -10.82
C PHE A 114 -4.60 -25.09 -9.76
N TYR A 115 -5.76 -25.52 -10.23
CA TYR A 115 -6.93 -25.89 -9.44
C TYR A 115 -7.54 -27.17 -10.00
N HIS A 116 -7.95 -28.11 -9.15
CA HIS A 116 -8.82 -29.20 -9.61
C HIS A 116 -10.26 -28.71 -9.86
N GLU A 117 -10.77 -27.83 -9.00
CA GLU A 117 -12.08 -27.20 -9.13
C GLU A 117 -11.94 -25.67 -9.13
N PHE A 118 -12.59 -24.98 -10.08
CA PHE A 118 -12.50 -23.53 -10.20
C PHE A 118 -13.84 -22.92 -10.60
N ASP A 119 -14.33 -22.00 -9.78
CA ASP A 119 -15.53 -21.23 -10.05
C ASP A 119 -15.17 -19.92 -10.77
N LEU A 120 -15.22 -19.97 -12.11
CA LEU A 120 -14.85 -18.85 -12.97
C LEU A 120 -15.70 -17.61 -12.69
N ASP A 121 -17.02 -17.76 -12.57
CA ASP A 121 -17.95 -16.65 -12.40
C ASP A 121 -17.70 -15.91 -11.09
N ASN A 122 -17.51 -16.65 -10.00
CA ASN A 122 -17.21 -16.04 -8.70
C ASN A 122 -15.80 -15.44 -8.66
N TYR A 123 -14.82 -16.09 -9.31
CA TYR A 123 -13.48 -15.52 -9.40
C TYR A 123 -13.49 -14.21 -10.18
N LEU A 124 -14.11 -14.15 -11.37
CA LEU A 124 -14.21 -12.93 -12.16
C LEU A 124 -14.85 -11.79 -11.36
N LYS A 125 -15.96 -12.02 -10.65
CA LYS A 125 -16.55 -11.00 -9.77
C LYS A 125 -15.58 -10.49 -8.71
N SER A 126 -14.75 -11.36 -8.15
CA SER A 126 -13.80 -11.00 -7.09
C SER A 126 -12.65 -10.11 -7.57
N VAL A 127 -12.34 -10.13 -8.87
CA VAL A 127 -11.28 -9.35 -9.51
C VAL A 127 -11.81 -8.35 -10.54
N ASN A 128 -13.12 -8.01 -10.47
CA ASN A 128 -13.79 -7.12 -11.44
C ASN A 128 -13.51 -7.52 -12.91
N GLY A 129 -13.55 -8.82 -13.15
CA GLY A 129 -13.15 -9.44 -14.41
C GLY A 129 -14.22 -9.41 -15.49
N GLU A 130 -13.80 -9.20 -16.73
CA GLU A 130 -14.61 -9.22 -17.94
C GLU A 130 -13.97 -10.14 -18.99
N ILE A 131 -14.75 -11.08 -19.53
CA ILE A 131 -14.30 -11.95 -20.62
C ILE A 131 -14.27 -11.12 -21.91
N VAL A 132 -13.09 -11.03 -22.53
CA VAL A 132 -12.89 -10.33 -23.80
C VAL A 132 -13.16 -11.27 -24.97
N PHE A 133 -12.57 -12.47 -24.93
CA PHE A 133 -12.83 -13.51 -25.92
C PHE A 133 -12.55 -14.90 -25.34
N VAL A 134 -13.06 -15.91 -26.06
CA VAL A 134 -12.94 -17.33 -25.69
C VAL A 134 -12.40 -18.10 -26.87
N GLU A 135 -11.45 -18.99 -26.62
CA GLU A 135 -10.93 -19.95 -27.61
C GLU A 135 -11.26 -21.37 -27.17
N GLU A 136 -12.04 -22.08 -27.99
CA GLU A 136 -12.35 -23.50 -27.79
C GLU A 136 -11.38 -24.37 -28.58
N LEU A 137 -10.66 -25.24 -27.89
CA LEU A 137 -9.76 -26.24 -28.44
C LEU A 137 -10.31 -27.65 -28.18
N SER A 138 -9.68 -28.66 -28.77
CA SER A 138 -10.15 -30.05 -28.64
C SER A 138 -10.11 -30.60 -27.22
N ASP A 139 -9.23 -30.07 -26.37
CA ASP A 139 -8.94 -30.54 -25.00
C ASP A 139 -9.15 -29.46 -23.94
N SER A 140 -9.55 -28.25 -24.34
CA SER A 140 -9.56 -27.10 -23.44
C SER A 140 -10.45 -25.96 -23.92
N VAL A 141 -10.96 -25.17 -22.97
CA VAL A 141 -11.61 -23.88 -23.21
C VAL A 141 -10.81 -22.79 -22.52
N ASN A 142 -10.39 -21.79 -23.30
CA ASN A 142 -9.48 -20.74 -22.85
C ASN A 142 -10.24 -19.40 -22.82
N TYR A 143 -10.34 -18.80 -21.64
CA TYR A 143 -10.99 -17.52 -21.41
C TYR A 143 -9.93 -16.44 -21.23
N TYR A 144 -9.98 -15.41 -22.07
CA TYR A 144 -9.08 -14.27 -22.04
C TYR A 144 -9.84 -13.07 -21.52
N CYS A 145 -9.37 -12.51 -20.40
CA CYS A 145 -10.12 -11.56 -19.60
C CYS A 145 -9.30 -10.30 -19.28
N LYS A 146 -10.03 -9.21 -19.07
CA LYS A 146 -9.57 -8.03 -18.31
C LYS A 146 -9.98 -8.21 -16.85
N ALA A 147 -9.17 -7.75 -15.89
CA ALA A 147 -9.39 -7.88 -14.45
C ALA A 147 -8.53 -6.86 -13.69
N ASP A 148 -8.72 -6.71 -12.39
CA ASP A 148 -7.87 -5.91 -11.51
C ASP A 148 -6.67 -6.74 -11.01
N LEU A 149 -5.76 -7.09 -11.94
CA LEU A 149 -4.56 -7.89 -11.69
C LEU A 149 -3.28 -7.18 -12.17
N PRO A 150 -2.11 -7.46 -11.55
CA PRO A 150 -0.92 -6.61 -11.68
C PRO A 150 -0.13 -6.77 -12.98
N TYR A 151 -0.36 -7.83 -13.76
CA TYR A 151 0.39 -8.11 -14.99
C TYR A 151 -0.52 -8.04 -16.20
N SER A 152 -0.12 -7.36 -17.29
CA SER A 152 -0.89 -7.33 -18.54
C SER A 152 -0.06 -7.60 -19.79
N VAL A 153 -0.71 -8.00 -20.87
CA VAL A 153 -0.14 -8.19 -22.20
C VAL A 153 -1.14 -7.75 -23.27
N ILE A 154 -0.65 -7.30 -24.42
CA ILE A 154 -1.50 -7.04 -25.58
C ILE A 154 -1.62 -8.32 -26.42
N LEU A 155 -2.83 -8.82 -26.58
CA LEU A 155 -3.15 -9.99 -27.40
C LEU A 155 -4.28 -9.61 -28.37
N TYR A 156 -4.04 -9.81 -29.68
CA TYR A 156 -4.97 -9.42 -30.75
C TYR A 156 -5.43 -7.94 -30.70
N GLY A 157 -4.60 -7.05 -30.16
CA GLY A 157 -4.92 -5.63 -30.02
C GLY A 157 -5.70 -5.27 -28.75
N GLU A 158 -6.06 -6.26 -27.93
CA GLU A 158 -6.72 -6.07 -26.64
C GLU A 158 -5.73 -6.26 -25.49
N GLU A 159 -5.87 -5.47 -24.44
CA GLU A 159 -5.14 -5.70 -23.19
C GLU A 159 -5.80 -6.85 -22.41
N ILE A 160 -5.01 -7.88 -22.10
CA ILE A 160 -5.40 -9.06 -21.34
C ILE A 160 -4.50 -9.17 -20.13
N ASN A 161 -5.10 -9.41 -18.96
CA ASN A 161 -4.35 -9.60 -17.70
C ASN A 161 -4.85 -10.76 -16.84
N LEU A 162 -5.81 -11.53 -17.36
CA LEU A 162 -6.24 -12.80 -16.80
C LEU A 162 -6.49 -13.79 -17.95
N HIS A 163 -5.93 -14.99 -17.83
CA HIS A 163 -6.17 -16.12 -18.71
C HIS A 163 -6.57 -17.34 -17.88
N VAL A 164 -7.73 -17.92 -18.17
CA VAL A 164 -8.19 -19.16 -17.53
C VAL A 164 -8.35 -20.26 -18.59
N SER A 165 -7.59 -21.33 -18.46
CA SER A 165 -7.68 -22.53 -19.30
C SER A 165 -8.34 -23.66 -18.51
N ILE A 166 -9.51 -24.10 -18.96
CA ILE A 166 -10.28 -25.19 -18.36
C ILE A 166 -10.06 -26.45 -19.19
N LYS A 167 -9.61 -27.53 -18.55
CA LYS A 167 -9.39 -28.86 -19.13
C LYS A 167 -10.09 -29.92 -18.29
N ASP A 168 -10.15 -31.15 -18.81
CA ASP A 168 -10.72 -32.30 -18.08
C ASP A 168 -9.96 -32.64 -16.79
N ASP A 169 -8.65 -32.36 -16.73
CA ASP A 169 -7.78 -32.68 -15.61
C ASP A 169 -7.64 -31.53 -14.59
N GLY A 170 -8.20 -30.35 -14.89
CA GLY A 170 -8.25 -29.21 -13.99
C GLY A 170 -8.24 -27.86 -14.71
N VAL A 171 -8.00 -26.81 -13.93
CA VAL A 171 -8.06 -25.43 -14.38
C VAL A 171 -6.74 -24.73 -14.06
N LYS A 172 -6.21 -24.01 -15.05
CA LYS A 172 -5.10 -23.09 -14.87
C LYS A 172 -5.61 -21.66 -14.98
N ALA A 173 -5.35 -20.83 -13.98
CA ALA A 173 -5.61 -19.40 -14.03
C ALA A 173 -4.28 -18.66 -13.95
N ALA A 174 -4.01 -17.75 -14.86
CA ALA A 174 -2.75 -17.01 -14.93
C ALA A 174 -2.95 -15.52 -15.21
N SER A 175 -1.97 -14.74 -14.78
CA SER A 175 -1.83 -13.31 -15.07
C SER A 175 -0.39 -13.05 -15.50
N PRO A 176 -0.12 -12.43 -16.66
CA PRO A 176 -1.13 -11.94 -17.61
C PRO A 176 -1.76 -13.09 -18.40
N ILE A 177 -0.95 -14.07 -18.79
CA ILE A 177 -1.36 -15.25 -19.58
C ILE A 177 -0.57 -16.48 -19.15
N ILE A 178 -1.11 -17.67 -19.40
CA ILE A 178 -0.38 -18.94 -19.31
C ILE A 178 0.67 -18.97 -20.43
N PHE A 179 1.95 -18.75 -20.10
CA PHE A 179 3.05 -18.92 -21.06
C PHE A 179 3.30 -20.41 -21.33
N GLY A 180 3.64 -20.77 -22.57
CA GLY A 180 3.88 -22.16 -22.99
C GLY A 180 2.71 -22.85 -23.71
N GLY A 181 1.64 -22.12 -24.06
CA GLY A 181 0.52 -22.59 -24.90
C GLY A 181 0.56 -22.15 -26.37
N TYR A 182 1.70 -21.61 -26.85
CA TYR A 182 1.93 -21.23 -28.25
C TYR A 182 3.01 -22.08 -28.88
#